data_AF-A0A1V3FII5-F1
#
_entry.id   AF-A0A1V3FII5-F1
#
_cell.length_a   1.000
_cell.length_b   1.000
_cell.length_c   1.000
_cell.angle_alpha   90.00
_cell.angle_beta   90.00
_cell.angle_gamma   90.00
#
_symmetry.space_group_name_H-M   'P 1'
#
loop_
_entity.id
_entity.type
_entity.pdbx_description
1 polymer ?
#
loop_
_entity_poly.entity_id
_entity_poly.type
_entity_poly.pdbx_seq_one_letter_code
_entity_poly.pdbx_strand_id
1 'polypeptide(L)'
;MGVIGIGKLKAASKAVSFVKKINGNSLWSRRANHGYEIYQYVNGKKQVLKVGISGGRISKSGKSYRATRQANKWAKKYGGKYYTRVVKKNMTRQQALRWEQGHVNRVARAGGCFNLDTISDHVLGRQEERVIKW
;
A
#
# COMPACT_ATOMS: atom_id res chain seq x y z
N MET A 1 51.05 -11.11 21.05
CA MET A 1 49.69 -11.46 20.58
C MET A 1 48.79 -10.24 20.79
N GLY A 2 48.71 -9.34 19.82
CA GLY A 2 47.92 -8.10 19.93
C GLY A 2 46.45 -8.36 19.64
N VAL A 3 45.59 -8.14 20.63
CA VAL A 3 44.13 -8.19 20.48
C VAL A 3 43.66 -7.08 19.55
N ILE A 4 43.39 -7.43 18.29
CA ILE A 4 42.87 -6.49 17.29
C ILE A 4 41.44 -6.10 17.70
N GLY A 5 41.32 -4.83 18.09
CA GLY A 5 40.18 -4.27 18.80
C GLY A 5 38.83 -4.48 18.13
N ILE A 6 37.93 -5.09 18.89
CA ILE A 6 36.47 -5.20 18.70
C ILE A 6 35.82 -3.82 18.39
N GLY A 7 36.47 -2.71 18.79
CA GLY A 7 36.03 -1.34 18.50
C GLY A 7 36.01 -0.97 17.01
N LYS A 8 36.95 -1.48 16.19
CA LYS A 8 36.98 -1.18 14.74
C LYS A 8 35.83 -1.87 13.99
N LEU A 9 35.37 -3.03 14.45
CA LEU A 9 34.25 -3.77 13.86
C LEU A 9 32.90 -3.05 14.04
N LYS A 10 32.68 -2.41 15.21
CA LYS A 10 31.46 -1.62 15.49
C LYS A 10 31.42 -0.29 14.75
N ALA A 11 32.57 0.32 14.47
CA ALA A 11 32.65 1.54 13.68
C ALA A 11 32.32 1.26 12.19
N ALA A 12 32.80 0.15 11.65
CA ALA A 12 32.47 -0.30 10.30
C ALA A 12 30.97 -0.63 10.13
N SER A 13 30.34 -1.29 11.12
CA SER A 13 28.90 -1.61 11.04
C SER A 13 28.00 -0.36 11.08
N LYS A 14 28.40 0.68 11.83
CA LYS A 14 27.72 1.99 11.80
C LYS A 14 27.94 2.70 10.47
N ALA A 15 29.14 2.69 9.89
CA ALA A 15 29.40 3.30 8.59
C ALA A 15 28.60 2.63 7.45
N VAL A 16 28.44 1.30 7.49
CA VAL A 16 27.61 0.55 6.54
C VAL A 16 26.10 0.87 6.69
N SER A 17 25.65 1.25 7.89
CA SER A 17 24.25 1.65 8.12
C SER A 17 23.86 3.02 7.53
N PHE A 18 24.84 3.84 7.11
CA PHE A 18 24.60 5.14 6.48
C PHE A 18 24.26 5.06 4.98
N VAL A 19 24.35 3.87 4.36
CA VAL A 19 23.71 3.64 3.06
C VAL A 19 22.21 3.55 3.32
N LYS A 20 21.56 4.71 3.37
CA LYS A 20 20.13 4.89 3.65
C LYS A 20 19.33 4.03 2.67
N LYS A 21 18.97 2.81 3.09
CA LYS A 21 18.17 1.87 2.32
C LYS A 21 16.88 2.59 1.90
N ILE A 22 16.69 2.80 0.60
CA ILE A 22 15.51 3.50 0.09
C ILE A 22 14.27 2.73 0.56
N ASN A 23 13.50 3.35 1.46
CA ASN A 23 12.27 2.77 1.99
C ASN A 23 11.32 2.44 0.83
N GLY A 24 10.62 1.30 0.89
CA GLY A 24 9.67 0.89 -0.12
C GLY A 24 8.52 1.87 -0.34
N ASN A 25 8.24 2.75 0.62
CA ASN A 25 7.26 3.82 0.46
C ASN A 25 7.82 5.08 -0.23
N SER A 26 9.14 5.20 -0.40
CA SER A 26 9.77 6.34 -1.09
C SER A 26 9.36 6.37 -2.56
N LEU A 27 9.08 7.58 -3.08
CA LEU A 27 8.81 7.82 -4.51
C LEU A 27 9.91 7.27 -5.42
N TRP A 28 11.15 7.30 -4.93
CA TRP A 28 12.35 6.85 -5.62
C TRP A 28 12.59 5.34 -5.48
N SER A 29 11.70 4.63 -4.79
CA SER A 29 11.79 3.18 -4.68
C SER A 29 11.53 2.52 -6.03
N ARG A 30 12.51 1.75 -6.50
CA ARG A 30 12.40 0.90 -7.69
C ARG A 30 11.71 -0.44 -7.41
N ARG A 31 11.20 -0.65 -6.20
CA ARG A 31 10.43 -1.86 -5.87
C ARG A 31 9.20 -1.94 -6.78
N ALA A 32 8.95 -3.13 -7.32
CA ALA A 32 7.75 -3.39 -8.10
C ALA A 32 6.52 -3.27 -7.20
N ASN A 33 5.59 -2.41 -7.61
CA ASN A 33 4.28 -2.22 -7.02
C ASN A 33 3.20 -2.68 -7.99
N HIS A 34 2.03 -2.98 -7.45
CA HIS A 34 0.83 -3.27 -8.21
C HIS A 34 -0.35 -2.46 -7.67
N GLY A 35 -1.26 -2.16 -8.58
CA GLY A 35 -2.54 -1.53 -8.33
C GLY A 35 -3.64 -2.56 -8.18
N TYR A 36 -4.49 -2.40 -7.18
CA TYR A 36 -5.61 -3.28 -6.90
C TYR A 36 -6.89 -2.48 -6.68
N GLU A 37 -8.00 -3.18 -6.80
CA GLU A 37 -9.31 -2.67 -6.42
C GLU A 37 -10.07 -3.69 -5.59
N ILE A 38 -10.88 -3.17 -4.66
CA ILE A 38 -11.87 -3.91 -3.89
C ILE A 38 -13.24 -3.44 -4.37
N TYR A 39 -14.09 -4.39 -4.70
CA TYR A 39 -15.40 -4.12 -5.28
C TYR A 39 -16.44 -5.10 -4.76
N GLN A 40 -17.70 -4.71 -4.88
CA GLN A 40 -18.86 -5.55 -4.59
C GLN A 40 -19.80 -5.56 -5.79
N TYR A 41 -20.72 -6.52 -5.83
CA TYR A 41 -21.83 -6.49 -6.77
C TYR A 41 -23.08 -6.04 -6.02
N VAL A 42 -23.70 -4.96 -6.49
CA VAL A 42 -24.99 -4.46 -6.00
C VAL A 42 -25.94 -4.45 -7.18
N ASN A 43 -27.06 -5.16 -7.07
CA ASN A 43 -28.06 -5.28 -8.14
C ASN A 43 -27.43 -5.71 -9.49
N GLY A 44 -26.52 -6.68 -9.46
CA GLY A 44 -25.80 -7.18 -10.65
C GLY A 44 -24.72 -6.24 -11.19
N LYS A 45 -24.62 -5.00 -10.69
CA LYS A 45 -23.63 -4.01 -11.13
C LYS A 45 -22.40 -4.02 -10.24
N LYS A 46 -21.23 -3.98 -10.87
CA LYS A 46 -19.95 -3.88 -10.17
C LYS A 46 -19.77 -2.47 -9.60
N GLN A 47 -19.65 -2.37 -8.28
CA GLN A 47 -19.33 -1.13 -7.57
C GLN A 47 -17.94 -1.22 -6.96
N VAL A 48 -17.03 -0.34 -7.40
CA VAL A 48 -15.68 -0.25 -6.85
C VAL A 48 -15.71 0.58 -5.57
N LEU A 49 -15.28 -0.02 -4.47
CA LEU A 49 -15.30 0.57 -3.13
C LEU A 49 -13.96 1.19 -2.75
N LYS A 50 -12.87 0.61 -3.24
CA LYS A 50 -11.51 1.10 -3.00
C LYS A 50 -10.62 0.78 -4.17
N VAL A 51 -9.81 1.77 -4.52
CA VAL A 51 -8.60 1.60 -5.33
C VAL A 51 -7.41 1.75 -4.39
N GLY A 52 -6.39 0.93 -4.58
CA GLY A 52 -5.19 0.97 -3.76
C GLY A 52 -3.96 0.46 -4.49
N ILE A 53 -2.79 0.73 -3.91
CA ILE A 53 -1.50 0.22 -4.39
C ILE A 53 -0.75 -0.53 -3.28
N SER A 54 0.08 -1.48 -3.70
CA SER A 54 0.91 -2.26 -2.78
C SER A 54 2.18 -2.75 -3.47
N GLY A 55 3.30 -2.74 -2.75
CA GLY A 55 4.54 -3.42 -3.13
C GLY A 55 4.73 -4.77 -2.45
N GLY A 56 3.63 -5.35 -1.94
CA GLY A 56 3.61 -6.63 -1.25
C GLY A 56 3.45 -7.81 -2.20
N ARG A 57 3.29 -9.01 -1.64
CA ARG A 57 3.10 -10.24 -2.42
C ARG A 57 1.77 -10.26 -3.17
N ILE A 58 1.79 -10.86 -4.35
CA ILE A 58 0.62 -11.30 -5.11
C ILE A 58 0.50 -12.82 -4.93
N SER A 59 -0.70 -13.33 -4.68
CA SER A 59 -0.96 -14.77 -4.56
C SER A 59 -0.74 -15.49 -5.89
N LYS A 60 -0.61 -16.83 -5.84
CA LYS A 60 -0.60 -17.69 -7.04
C LYS A 60 -1.85 -17.47 -7.90
N SER A 61 -2.98 -17.17 -7.27
CA SER A 61 -4.25 -16.83 -7.93
C SER A 61 -4.34 -15.37 -8.44
N GLY A 62 -3.24 -14.61 -8.42
CA GLY A 62 -3.17 -13.26 -8.98
C GLY A 62 -3.80 -12.15 -8.13
N LYS A 63 -4.13 -12.40 -6.86
CA LYS A 63 -4.73 -11.42 -5.94
C LYS A 63 -3.68 -10.77 -5.05
N SER A 64 -3.85 -9.49 -4.70
CA SER A 64 -2.96 -8.85 -3.73
C SER A 64 -3.30 -9.30 -2.31
N TYR A 65 -2.29 -9.71 -1.54
CA TYR A 65 -2.47 -10.04 -0.12
C TYR A 65 -3.04 -8.86 0.69
N ARG A 66 -2.61 -7.62 0.41
CA ARG A 66 -3.14 -6.42 1.06
C ARG A 66 -4.64 -6.26 0.79
N ALA A 67 -5.03 -6.39 -0.48
CA ALA A 67 -6.43 -6.29 -0.89
C ALA A 67 -7.28 -7.37 -0.22
N THR A 68 -6.84 -8.63 -0.24
CA THR A 68 -7.57 -9.75 0.38
C THR A 68 -7.72 -9.56 1.89
N ARG A 69 -6.66 -9.11 2.59
CA ARG A 69 -6.76 -8.80 4.02
C ARG A 69 -7.77 -7.69 4.31
N GLN A 70 -7.80 -6.64 3.49
CA GLN A 70 -8.76 -5.55 3.63
C GLN A 70 -10.20 -6.03 3.37
N ALA A 71 -10.42 -6.78 2.29
CA ALA A 71 -11.72 -7.37 1.97
C ALA A 71 -12.23 -8.30 3.08
N ASN A 72 -11.37 -9.14 3.66
CA ASN A 72 -11.73 -10.01 4.78
C ASN A 72 -12.06 -9.22 6.05
N LYS A 73 -11.30 -8.14 6.34
CA LYS A 73 -11.61 -7.24 7.47
C LYS A 73 -13.00 -6.61 7.28
N TRP A 74 -13.32 -6.17 6.07
CA TRP A 74 -14.62 -5.60 5.75
C TRP A 74 -15.74 -6.62 5.82
N ALA A 75 -15.55 -7.82 5.27
CA ALA A 75 -16.52 -8.91 5.38
C ALA A 75 -16.83 -9.24 6.85
N LYS A 76 -15.82 -9.24 7.72
CA LYS A 76 -16.02 -9.45 9.17
C LYS A 76 -16.73 -8.28 9.87
N LYS A 77 -16.45 -7.03 9.47
CA LYS A 77 -16.98 -5.84 10.14
C LYS A 77 -18.39 -5.46 9.67
N TYR A 78 -18.64 -5.49 8.37
CA TYR A 78 -19.85 -4.98 7.74
C TYR A 78 -20.73 -6.09 7.14
N GLY A 79 -20.26 -7.35 7.16
CA GLY A 79 -20.92 -8.44 6.45
C GLY A 79 -20.77 -8.33 4.92
N GLY A 80 -21.35 -9.29 4.20
CA GLY A 80 -21.38 -9.28 2.75
C GLY A 80 -20.12 -9.82 2.05
N LYS A 81 -20.15 -9.79 0.72
CA LYS A 81 -19.13 -10.40 -0.14
C LYS A 81 -18.34 -9.35 -0.91
N TYR A 82 -17.08 -9.20 -0.55
CA TYR A 82 -16.12 -8.31 -1.20
C TYR A 82 -15.18 -9.08 -2.11
N TYR A 83 -15.01 -8.58 -3.32
CA TYR A 83 -14.13 -9.14 -4.33
C TYR A 83 -12.90 -8.26 -4.51
N THR A 84 -11.77 -8.90 -4.84
CA THR A 84 -10.51 -8.21 -5.07
C THR A 84 -9.91 -8.60 -6.40
N ARG A 85 -9.27 -7.64 -7.07
CA ARG A 85 -8.45 -7.92 -8.24
C ARG A 85 -7.26 -6.99 -8.33
N VAL A 86 -6.18 -7.50 -8.92
CA VAL A 86 -5.05 -6.69 -9.35
C VAL A 86 -5.37 -6.14 -10.74
N VAL A 87 -5.24 -4.83 -10.91
CA VAL A 87 -5.58 -4.13 -12.16
C VAL A 87 -4.33 -3.83 -12.97
N LYS A 88 -3.22 -3.47 -12.32
CA LYS A 88 -1.94 -3.18 -12.98
C LYS A 88 -0.78 -3.70 -12.13
N LYS A 89 0.26 -4.24 -12.76
CA LYS A 89 1.45 -4.83 -12.10
C LYS A 89 2.73 -4.09 -12.51
N ASN A 90 3.83 -4.40 -11.83
CA ASN A 90 5.19 -4.00 -12.19
C ASN A 90 5.39 -2.49 -12.37
N MET A 91 4.80 -1.69 -11.48
CA MET A 91 4.95 -0.24 -11.48
C MET A 91 5.99 0.21 -10.47
N THR A 92 6.76 1.24 -10.78
CA THR A 92 7.53 1.97 -9.76
C THR A 92 6.59 2.65 -8.77
N ARG A 93 7.09 3.10 -7.61
CA ARG A 93 6.25 3.80 -6.62
C ARG A 93 5.56 5.03 -7.21
N GLN A 94 6.29 5.84 -7.98
CA GLN A 94 5.76 7.03 -8.63
C GLN A 94 4.71 6.69 -9.69
N GLN A 95 4.96 5.69 -10.53
CA GLN A 95 3.99 5.22 -11.52
C GLN A 95 2.72 4.68 -10.85
N ALA A 96 2.87 3.96 -9.74
CA ALA A 96 1.73 3.42 -8.99
C ALA A 96 0.85 4.53 -8.41
N LEU A 97 1.43 5.62 -7.89
CA LEU A 97 0.65 6.77 -7.39
C LEU A 97 -0.10 7.50 -8.51
N ARG A 98 0.57 7.75 -9.65
CA ARG A 98 -0.08 8.37 -10.81
C ARG A 98 -1.22 7.50 -11.33
N TRP A 99 -0.99 6.19 -11.38
CA TRP A 99 -2.02 5.23 -11.76
C TRP A 99 -3.19 5.21 -10.77
N GLU A 100 -2.91 5.22 -9.46
CA GLU A 100 -3.93 5.23 -8.41
C GLU A 100 -4.83 6.46 -8.55
N GLN A 101 -4.23 7.66 -8.67
CA GLN A 101 -4.98 8.90 -8.82
C GLN A 101 -5.85 8.89 -10.08
N GLY A 102 -5.29 8.49 -11.23
CA GLY A 102 -6.04 8.41 -12.48
C GLY A 102 -7.17 7.38 -12.42
N HIS A 103 -6.93 6.24 -11.76
CA HIS A 103 -7.94 5.19 -11.61
C HIS A 103 -9.05 5.60 -10.65
N VAL A 104 -8.72 6.27 -9.54
CA VAL A 104 -9.69 6.86 -8.60
C VAL A 104 -10.57 7.86 -9.34
N ASN A 105 -9.98 8.80 -10.09
CA ASN A 105 -10.74 9.80 -10.84
C ASN A 105 -11.67 9.15 -11.88
N ARG A 106 -11.22 8.08 -12.55
CA ARG A 106 -12.05 7.32 -13.49
C ARG A 106 -13.22 6.64 -12.80
N VAL A 107 -12.97 5.97 -11.67
CA VAL A 107 -14.01 5.28 -10.91
C VAL A 107 -15.01 6.28 -10.33
N ALA A 108 -14.56 7.44 -9.84
CA ALA A 108 -15.43 8.51 -9.35
C ALA A 108 -16.38 9.00 -10.46
N ARG A 109 -15.84 9.30 -11.64
CA ARG A 109 -16.65 9.71 -12.81
C ARG A 109 -17.63 8.64 -13.28
N ALA A 110 -17.31 7.37 -13.07
CA ALA A 110 -18.20 6.25 -13.41
C ALA A 110 -19.25 5.94 -12.33
N GLY A 111 -19.37 6.78 -11.29
CA GLY A 111 -20.32 6.57 -10.19
C GLY A 111 -19.86 5.53 -9.15
N GLY A 112 -18.56 5.31 -9.02
CA GLY A 112 -18.00 4.43 -8.01
C GLY A 112 -18.22 4.96 -6.59
N CYS A 113 -18.78 4.13 -5.72
CA CYS A 113 -19.02 4.46 -4.32
C CYS A 113 -17.76 4.18 -3.49
N PHE A 114 -16.88 5.17 -3.36
CA PHE A 114 -15.76 5.05 -2.44
C PHE A 114 -16.27 5.09 -1.00
N ASN A 115 -16.04 4.01 -0.23
CA ASN A 115 -16.45 3.98 1.17
C ASN A 115 -15.66 5.05 1.95
N LEU A 116 -16.35 6.03 2.54
CA LEU A 116 -15.76 7.18 3.27
C LEU A 116 -14.87 6.75 4.46
N ASP A 117 -15.18 5.63 5.11
CA ASP A 117 -14.32 5.02 6.16
C ASP A 117 -12.92 4.65 5.64
N THR A 118 -12.79 4.43 4.34
CA THR A 118 -11.52 4.09 3.66
C THR A 118 -10.61 5.30 3.47
N ILE A 119 -11.18 6.51 3.45
CA ILE A 119 -10.46 7.77 3.35
C ILE A 119 -9.94 8.16 4.76
N SER A 120 -10.74 7.93 5.81
CA SER A 120 -10.35 8.18 7.19
C SER A 120 -9.10 7.38 7.62
N ASP A 121 -8.99 6.09 7.26
CA ASP A 121 -7.79 5.28 7.55
C ASP A 121 -6.50 5.80 6.85
N HIS A 122 -6.63 6.57 5.76
CA HIS A 122 -5.49 7.16 5.04
C HIS A 122 -5.15 8.60 5.49
N VAL A 123 -6.11 9.32 6.07
CA VAL A 123 -5.93 10.68 6.60
C VAL A 123 -5.51 10.65 8.08
N LEU A 124 -6.04 9.72 8.88
CA LEU A 124 -5.70 9.59 10.30
C LEU A 124 -4.29 9.05 10.52
N GLY A 125 -3.77 8.22 9.61
CA GLY A 125 -2.36 7.81 9.61
C GLY A 125 -1.36 8.89 9.13
N ARG A 126 -1.81 10.11 8.82
CA ARG A 126 -0.96 11.28 8.52
C ARG A 126 -1.14 12.43 9.52
N GLN A 127 -2.20 12.41 10.34
CA GLN A 127 -2.42 13.43 11.38
C GLN A 127 -1.72 13.10 12.70
N GLU A 128 -1.44 11.82 13.01
CA GLU A 128 -0.70 11.46 14.23
C GLU A 128 0.81 11.81 14.19
N GLU A 129 1.41 12.04 13.02
CA GLU A 129 2.82 12.49 12.91
C GLU A 129 2.98 14.01 12.78
N ARG A 130 1.90 14.79 12.94
CA ARG A 130 1.93 16.26 12.91
C ARG A 130 1.42 16.94 14.18
N VAL A 131 1.46 16.23 15.31
CA VAL A 131 1.39 16.87 16.63
C VAL A 131 2.80 16.83 17.23
N ILE A 132 3.60 17.81 16.84
CA ILE A 132 4.78 18.21 17.59
C ILE A 132 4.26 18.69 18.95
N LYS A 133 4.61 17.93 19.99
CA LYS A 133 4.59 18.39 21.38
C LYS A 133 5.42 19.67 21.48
N TRP A 134 4.80 20.72 22.02
CA TRP A 134 5.53 21.69 22.85
C TRP A 134 5.56 21.14 24.27
#